data_AF-A0AB35ND79-F1
#
_entry.id   AF-A0AB35ND79-F1
#
_cell.length_a   1.000
_cell.length_b   1.000
_cell.length_c   1.000
_cell.angle_alpha   90.00
_cell.angle_beta   90.00
_cell.angle_gamma   90.00
#
_symmetry.space_group_name_H-M   'P 1'
#
loop_
_entity.id
_entity.type
_entity.pdbx_description
1 polymer ?
#
loop_
_entity_poly.entity_id
_entity_poly.type
_entity_poly.pdbx_seq_one_letter_code
_entity_poly.pdbx_strand_id
1 'polypeptide(L)'
;MESITHPTAIALIYFLGMLFIGSAIQWTFLIKLKKHHPEQWQHAGTPTIMSNGDLVKAWPTTKYLIQKLYKESNSSSGIKFCDLYRSPMIYGYFLTAISVPLFFASILLFGWPPAWS
;
A
#
# COMPACT_ATOMS: atom_id res chain seq x y z
N MET A 1 1.82 -9.36 30.06
CA MET A 1 1.42 -8.02 29.60
C MET A 1 2.60 -7.12 29.26
N GLU A 2 3.76 -7.26 29.94
CA GLU A 2 4.96 -6.42 29.71
C GLU A 2 5.57 -6.53 28.30
N SER A 3 5.35 -7.65 27.59
CA SER A 3 5.88 -7.82 26.24
C SER A 3 5.16 -6.99 25.17
N ILE A 4 3.89 -6.61 25.37
CA ILE A 4 3.11 -5.84 24.38
C ILE A 4 3.46 -4.35 24.47
N THR A 5 3.87 -3.89 25.65
CA THR A 5 4.30 -2.50 25.88
C THR A 5 5.73 -2.23 25.41
N HIS A 6 6.46 -3.26 24.98
CA HIS A 6 7.81 -3.10 24.44
C HIS A 6 7.76 -2.27 23.13
N PRO A 7 8.61 -1.23 22.95
CA PRO A 7 8.59 -0.38 21.76
C PRO A 7 8.62 -1.16 20.45
N THR A 8 9.45 -2.21 20.37
CA THR A 8 9.54 -3.10 19.20
C THR A 8 8.25 -3.88 18.93
N ALA A 9 7.52 -4.31 19.97
CA ALA A 9 6.25 -5.02 19.81
C ALA A 9 5.15 -4.07 19.30
N ILE A 10 5.12 -2.83 19.80
CA ILE A 10 4.22 -1.77 19.30
C ILE A 10 4.56 -1.46 17.84
N ALA A 11 5.84 -1.27 17.52
CA ALA A 11 6.30 -1.01 16.16
C ALA A 11 5.96 -2.16 15.21
N LEU A 12 6.05 -3.41 15.66
CA LEU A 12 5.64 -4.59 14.89
C LEU A 12 4.14 -4.59 14.61
N ILE A 13 3.30 -4.38 15.63
CA ILE A 13 1.83 -4.30 15.47
C ILE A 13 1.47 -3.18 14.50
N TYR A 14 2.09 -2.01 14.65
CA TYR A 14 1.90 -0.88 13.75
C TYR A 14 2.32 -1.22 12.32
N PHE A 15 3.51 -1.82 12.15
CA PHE A 15 4.02 -2.26 10.85
C PHE A 15 3.07 -3.25 10.17
N LEU A 16 2.64 -4.30 10.87
CA LEU A 16 1.71 -5.31 10.36
C LEU A 16 0.35 -4.69 10.04
N GLY A 17 -0.15 -3.79 10.89
CA GLY A 17 -1.39 -3.05 10.64
C GLY A 17 -1.31 -2.21 9.36
N MET A 18 -0.23 -1.46 9.15
CA MET A 18 -0.02 -0.68 7.94
C MET A 18 0.17 -1.55 6.70
N LEU A 19 0.81 -2.71 6.83
CA LEU A 19 0.96 -3.67 5.74
C LEU A 19 -0.41 -4.25 5.33
N PHE A 20 -1.24 -4.63 6.31
CA PHE A 20 -2.57 -5.17 6.05
C PHE A 20 -3.51 -4.12 5.43
N ILE A 21 -3.55 -2.90 5.98
CA ILE A 21 -4.37 -1.80 5.46
C ILE A 21 -3.92 -1.41 4.05
N GLY A 22 -2.62 -1.21 3.84
CA GLY A 22 -2.07 -0.87 2.51
C GLY A 22 -2.38 -1.94 1.48
N SER A 23 -2.18 -3.21 1.83
CA SER A 23 -2.52 -4.36 0.97
C SER A 23 -4.01 -4.42 0.65
N ALA A 24 -4.89 -4.24 1.64
CA ALA A 24 -6.34 -4.26 1.43
C ALA A 24 -6.82 -3.12 0.52
N ILE A 25 -6.29 -1.89 0.69
CA ILE A 25 -6.61 -0.74 -0.17
C ILE A 25 -6.19 -1.04 -1.60
N GLN A 26 -4.95 -1.50 -1.79
CA GLN A 26 -4.40 -1.80 -3.11
C GLN A 26 -5.16 -2.93 -3.80
N TRP A 27 -5.47 -3.99 -3.06
CA TRP A 27 -6.23 -5.11 -3.57
C TRP A 27 -7.64 -4.69 -4.01
N THR A 28 -8.33 -3.93 -3.16
CA THR A 28 -9.67 -3.40 -3.47
C THR A 28 -9.63 -2.49 -4.70
N PHE A 29 -8.62 -1.63 -4.81
CA PHE A 29 -8.42 -0.78 -5.98
C PHE A 29 -8.25 -1.61 -7.25
N LEU A 30 -7.36 -2.61 -7.26
CA LEU A 30 -7.09 -3.42 -8.45
C LEU A 30 -8.30 -4.27 -8.87
N ILE A 31 -9.01 -4.89 -7.92
CA ILE A 31 -10.23 -5.64 -8.23
C ILE A 31 -11.27 -4.72 -8.87
N LYS A 32 -11.55 -3.58 -8.25
CA LYS A 32 -12.57 -2.65 -8.73
C LYS A 32 -12.18 -2.01 -10.06
N LEU A 33 -10.91 -1.66 -10.24
CA LEU A 33 -10.39 -1.13 -11.50
C LEU A 33 -10.58 -2.15 -12.64
N LYS A 34 -10.15 -3.40 -12.43
CA LYS A 34 -10.31 -4.47 -13.43
C LYS A 34 -11.77 -4.77 -13.73
N LYS A 35 -12.64 -4.81 -12.71
CA LYS A 35 -14.04 -5.19 -12.84
C LYS A 35 -14.91 -4.10 -13.46
N HIS A 36 -14.72 -2.85 -13.06
CA HIS A 36 -15.62 -1.75 -13.43
C HIS A 36 -15.05 -0.81 -14.50
N HIS A 37 -13.73 -0.77 -14.67
CA HIS A 37 -13.05 0.14 -15.60
C HIS A 37 -11.95 -0.59 -16.40
N PRO A 38 -12.32 -1.61 -17.20
CA PRO A 38 -11.34 -2.45 -17.92
C PRO A 38 -10.47 -1.66 -18.91
N GLU A 39 -11.02 -0.61 -19.55
CA GLU A 39 -10.25 0.30 -20.42
C GLU A 39 -9.13 1.01 -19.65
N GLN A 40 -9.44 1.51 -18.45
CA GLN A 40 -8.46 2.15 -17.57
C GLN A 40 -7.43 1.14 -17.06
N TRP A 41 -7.86 -0.09 -16.78
CA TRP A 41 -6.97 -1.17 -16.34
C TRP A 41 -5.96 -1.56 -17.43
N GLN A 42 -6.40 -1.63 -18.69
CA GLN A 42 -5.52 -1.85 -19.84
C GLN A 42 -4.54 -0.68 -20.03
N HIS A 43 -5.03 0.56 -19.95
CA HIS A 43 -4.18 1.76 -20.02
C HIS A 43 -3.13 1.81 -18.91
N ALA A 44 -3.43 1.28 -17.72
CA ALA A 44 -2.49 1.22 -16.61
C ALA A 44 -1.39 0.14 -16.80
N GLY A 45 -1.36 -0.59 -17.93
CA GLY A 45 -0.39 -1.65 -18.18
C GLY A 45 -0.77 -2.99 -17.57
N THR A 46 -2.07 -3.23 -17.34
CA THR A 46 -2.61 -4.48 -16.76
C THR A 46 -1.99 -4.88 -15.41
N PRO A 47 -1.96 -3.97 -14.42
CA PRO A 47 -1.42 -4.30 -13.10
C PRO A 47 -2.21 -5.46 -12.49
N THR A 48 -1.52 -6.53 -12.09
CA THR A 48 -2.13 -7.69 -11.43
C THR A 48 -1.83 -7.70 -9.94
N ILE A 49 -2.69 -8.38 -9.17
CA ILE A 49 -2.50 -8.55 -7.73
C ILE A 49 -1.19 -9.28 -7.43
N MET A 50 -0.86 -10.30 -8.24
CA MET A 50 0.37 -11.08 -8.10
C MET A 50 1.61 -10.29 -8.54
N SER A 51 1.48 -9.46 -9.58
CA SER A 51 2.56 -8.57 -10.02
C SER A 51 2.78 -7.38 -9.10
N ASN A 52 1.84 -7.05 -8.19
CA ASN A 52 1.93 -5.90 -7.28
C ASN A 52 1.92 -6.29 -5.78
N GLY A 53 2.08 -7.57 -5.43
CA GLY A 53 1.94 -8.05 -4.05
C GLY A 53 2.96 -7.49 -3.05
N ASP A 54 4.05 -6.91 -3.54
CA ASP A 54 5.11 -6.29 -2.71
C ASP A 54 5.11 -4.77 -2.86
N LEU A 55 5.59 -4.07 -1.82
CA LEU A 55 5.68 -2.62 -1.81
C LEU A 55 6.53 -2.06 -2.96
N VAL A 56 7.60 -2.76 -3.35
CA VAL A 56 8.42 -2.39 -4.52
C VAL A 56 7.61 -2.53 -5.81
N LYS A 57 6.83 -3.59 -5.91
CA LYS A 57 6.04 -3.91 -7.09
C LYS A 57 4.78 -3.06 -7.22
N ALA A 58 4.26 -2.52 -6.12
CA ALA A 58 3.15 -1.56 -6.12
C ALA A 58 3.55 -0.18 -6.66
N TRP A 59 4.86 0.12 -6.71
CA TRP A 59 5.39 1.42 -7.13
C TRP A 59 4.91 1.91 -8.50
N PRO A 60 4.88 1.12 -9.59
CA PRO A 60 4.41 1.59 -10.89
C PRO A 60 2.95 2.06 -10.86
N THR A 61 2.08 1.36 -10.12
CA THR A 61 0.68 1.76 -9.94
C THR A 61 0.56 3.02 -9.10
N THR A 62 1.33 3.13 -8.00
CA THR A 62 1.36 4.36 -7.20
C THR A 62 1.89 5.54 -8.01
N LYS A 63 2.97 5.35 -8.78
CA LYS A 63 3.56 6.34 -9.67
C LYS A 63 2.55 6.79 -10.74
N TYR A 64 1.82 5.86 -11.34
CA TYR A 64 0.74 6.15 -12.29
C TYR A 64 -0.32 7.09 -11.70
N LEU A 65 -0.71 6.85 -10.43
CA LEU A 65 -1.65 7.71 -9.70
C LEU A 65 -1.02 9.05 -9.29
N ILE A 66 0.25 9.08 -8.87
CA ILE A 66 0.97 10.32 -8.51
C ILE A 66 1.05 11.25 -9.72
N GLN A 67 1.51 10.72 -10.85
CA GLN A 67 1.72 11.43 -12.11
C GLN A 67 0.41 11.77 -12.84
N LYS A 68 -0.73 11.27 -12.34
CA LYS A 68 -2.06 11.48 -12.94
C LYS A 68 -2.17 11.00 -14.40
N LEU A 69 -1.35 10.00 -14.79
CA LEU A 69 -1.38 9.40 -16.13
C LEU A 69 -2.75 8.78 -16.46
N TYR A 70 -3.56 8.49 -15.44
CA TYR A 70 -4.94 8.05 -15.65
C TYR A 70 -5.84 9.07 -16.35
N LYS A 71 -5.49 10.37 -16.32
CA LYS A 71 -6.22 11.44 -17.01
C LYS A 71 -6.06 11.43 -18.52
N GLU A 72 -5.05 10.72 -19.03
CA GLU A 72 -4.79 10.59 -20.47
C GLU A 72 -5.69 9.53 -21.12
N SER A 73 -6.45 8.76 -20.32
CA SER A 73 -7.43 7.82 -20.83
C SER A 73 -8.69 8.53 -21.34
N ASN A 74 -9.36 7.95 -22.34
CA ASN A 74 -10.65 8.45 -22.83
C ASN A 74 -11.84 8.11 -21.92
N SER A 75 -11.61 7.40 -20.81
CA SER A 75 -12.66 6.84 -19.96
C SER A 75 -12.99 7.76 -18.78
N SER A 76 -13.98 8.65 -18.96
CA SER A 76 -14.45 9.60 -17.94
C SER A 76 -14.79 8.94 -16.59
N SER A 77 -15.39 7.75 -16.60
CA SER A 77 -15.73 7.01 -15.39
C SER A 77 -14.49 6.45 -14.68
N GLY A 78 -13.52 5.95 -15.45
CA GLY A 78 -12.23 5.47 -14.93
C GLY A 78 -11.39 6.59 -14.30
N ILE A 79 -11.40 7.77 -14.92
CA ILE A 79 -10.72 8.96 -14.36
C ILE A 79 -11.29 9.32 -12.99
N LYS A 80 -12.63 9.39 -12.85
CA LYS A 80 -13.28 9.70 -11.57
C LYS A 80 -12.97 8.65 -10.50
N PHE A 81 -12.95 7.37 -10.88
CA PHE A 81 -12.58 6.29 -9.98
C PHE A 81 -11.13 6.43 -9.50
N CYS A 82 -10.19 6.68 -10.41
CA CYS A 82 -8.79 6.89 -10.07
C CYS A 82 -8.60 8.14 -9.20
N ASP A 83 -9.31 9.25 -9.46
CA ASP A 83 -9.27 10.45 -8.61
C ASP A 83 -9.75 10.16 -7.18
N LEU A 84 -10.82 9.38 -7.00
CA LEU A 84 -11.34 8.99 -5.68
C LEU A 84 -10.33 8.12 -4.90
N TYR A 85 -9.72 7.14 -5.58
CA TYR A 85 -8.80 6.19 -4.97
C TYR A 85 -7.35 6.66 -4.88
N ARG A 86 -7.01 7.78 -5.52
CA ARG A 86 -5.65 8.33 -5.57
C ARG A 86 -5.08 8.60 -4.19
N SER A 87 -5.79 9.36 -3.35
CA SER A 87 -5.30 9.73 -2.03
C SER A 87 -5.12 8.51 -1.11
N PRO A 88 -6.11 7.60 -0.97
CA PRO A 88 -5.93 6.38 -0.18
C PRO A 88 -4.76 5.51 -0.66
N MET A 89 -4.57 5.35 -1.97
CA MET A 89 -3.47 4.57 -2.54
C MET A 89 -2.10 5.19 -2.23
N ILE A 90 -1.97 6.51 -2.41
CA ILE A 90 -0.71 7.22 -2.18
C ILE A 90 -0.37 7.22 -0.70
N TYR A 91 -1.32 7.58 0.17
CA TYR A 91 -1.09 7.61 1.61
C TYR A 91 -0.83 6.21 2.17
N GLY A 92 -1.60 5.21 1.74
CA GLY A 92 -1.37 3.81 2.12
C GLY A 92 0.04 3.37 1.75
N TYR A 93 0.48 3.65 0.52
CA TYR A 93 1.83 3.33 0.07
C TYR A 93 2.92 3.97 0.94
N PHE A 94 2.86 5.28 1.17
CA PHE A 94 3.88 5.97 1.95
C PHE A 94 3.86 5.60 3.44
N LEU A 95 2.69 5.38 4.03
CA LEU A 95 2.58 4.93 5.42
C LEU A 95 3.20 3.53 5.60
N THR A 96 2.92 2.59 4.70
CA THR A 96 3.56 1.27 4.73
C THR A 96 5.06 1.37 4.42
N ALA A 97 5.48 2.28 3.54
CA ALA A 97 6.91 2.49 3.24
C ALA A 97 7.69 3.04 4.44
N ILE A 98 7.09 3.94 5.22
CA ILE A 98 7.69 4.54 6.43
C ILE A 98 7.65 3.58 7.62
N SER A 99 6.65 2.70 7.71
CA SER A 99 6.55 1.74 8.81
C SER A 99 7.69 0.71 8.81
N VAL A 100 8.24 0.37 7.63
CA VAL A 100 9.41 -0.53 7.49
C VAL A 100 10.65 0.01 8.23
N PRO A 101 11.21 1.19 7.89
CA PRO A 101 12.38 1.71 8.59
C PRO A 101 12.10 2.03 10.06
N LEU A 102 10.88 2.44 10.42
CA LEU A 102 10.51 2.62 11.84
C LEU A 102 10.61 1.32 12.63
N PHE A 103 10.13 0.21 12.06
CA PHE A 103 10.24 -1.10 12.69
C PHE A 103 11.70 -1.53 12.86
N PHE A 104 12.53 -1.40 11.81
CA PHE A 104 13.96 -1.72 11.91
C PHE A 104 14.72 -0.80 12.87
N ALA A 105 14.42 0.50 12.88
CA ALA A 105 15.00 1.44 13.84
C ALA A 105 14.62 1.06 15.28
N SER A 106 13.39 0.61 15.51
CA SER A 106 12.96 0.14 16.82
C SER A 106 13.74 -1.10 17.27
N ILE A 107 13.95 -2.09 16.38
CA ILE A 107 14.80 -3.26 16.66
C ILE A 107 16.23 -2.82 17.00
N LEU A 108 16.82 -1.90 16.24
CA LEU A 108 18.21 -1.47 16.43
C LEU A 108 18.41 -0.71 17.75
N LEU A 109 17.41 0.09 18.17
CA LEU A 109 17.51 0.92 19.38
C LEU A 109 17.09 0.19 20.66
N PHE A 110 16.07 -0.66 20.58
CA PHE A 110 15.44 -1.29 21.75
C PHE A 110 15.61 -2.81 21.82
N GLY A 111 16.17 -3.43 20.76
CA GLY A 111 16.34 -4.88 20.69
C GLY A 111 15.04 -5.64 20.42
N TRP A 112 15.13 -6.97 20.49
CA TRP A 112 13.97 -7.86 20.37
C TRP A 112 13.23 -7.99 21.71
N PRO A 113 11.88 -8.07 21.73
CA PRO A 113 11.13 -8.22 22.96
C PRO A 113 11.53 -9.51 23.72
N PRO A 114 11.86 -9.45 25.01
CA PRO A 114 12.42 -10.58 25.77
C PRO A 114 11.43 -11.71 26.11
N ALA A 115 10.17 -11.66 25.64
CA ALA A 115 9.11 -12.61 26.01
C ALA A 115 8.42 -13.31 24.82
N TRP A 116 9.00 -13.27 23.62
CA TRP A 116 8.52 -14.03 22.43
C TRP A 116 9.47 -15.18 22.04
N SER A 117 10.42 -15.51 22.92
CA SER A 117 11.28 -16.70 22.85
C SER A 117 10.76 -17.80 23.77
#